data_AF-A0A2G8LQ83-F1
#
_entry.id   AF-A0A2G8LQ83-F1
#
_cell.length_a   1.000
_cell.length_b   1.000
_cell.length_c   1.000
_cell.angle_alpha   90.00
_cell.angle_beta   90.00
_cell.angle_gamma   90.00
#
_symmetry.space_group_name_H-M   'P 1'
#
loop_
_entity.id
_entity.type
_entity.pdbx_description
1 polymer ?
#
loop_
_entity_poly.entity_id
_entity_poly.type
_entity_poly.pdbx_seq_one_letter_code
_entity_poly.pdbx_strand_id
1 'polypeptide(L)'
;MRLMEDEWEQLVEDIREGKINSELKLAPNIRRSLEKALGKGDPKRACELQKEFEKGFDGIIRRVWPTYLTSCVPMFSHCYGATEGIIGLNMTPLQEEEEFLLTASYTIFEFIPEKDMSKPSPKTLFINELEVGQNYEVVVTVSSGLYRFRLGDVVQVAGYYQQCPTVKFLYRSGALLNLFGEKLNQAVLSEVLNDVITNVADAELIQYAAAESTLLTNENLDGRKDKQKQPYYIFFLELKFDASSSLSEDLQMIEFGKLIDSSLGHRHHYYRRLRHGNQIAKPCVHLVRRGTFAKFKEYIWKIVQQQPIKSKCLKNFVPQEC
;
A
#
# COMPACT_ATOMS: atom_id res chain seq x y z
N MET A 1 -10.51 -8.93 9.80
CA MET A 1 -10.30 -10.38 9.71
C MET A 1 -9.33 -10.87 10.77
N ARG A 2 -8.09 -10.37 10.85
CA ARG A 2 -7.12 -10.82 11.87
C ARG A 2 -7.57 -10.62 13.32
N LEU A 3 -8.13 -9.46 13.66
CA LEU A 3 -8.71 -9.26 14.99
C LEU A 3 -9.79 -10.32 15.31
N MET A 4 -10.53 -10.76 14.30
CA MET A 4 -11.51 -11.83 14.47
C MET A 4 -10.79 -13.18 14.64
N GLU A 5 -9.68 -13.45 13.96
CA GLU A 5 -8.85 -14.65 14.16
C GLU A 5 -8.28 -14.74 15.58
N ASP A 6 -7.77 -13.62 16.10
CA ASP A 6 -7.06 -13.57 17.36
C ASP A 6 -8.02 -13.54 18.57
N GLU A 7 -9.20 -12.92 18.43
CA GLU A 7 -10.09 -12.59 19.56
C GLU A 7 -11.51 -13.17 19.42
N TRP A 8 -11.74 -14.16 18.55
CA TRP A 8 -13.11 -14.67 18.32
C TRP A 8 -13.77 -15.25 19.56
N GLU A 9 -13.00 -15.84 20.49
CA GLU A 9 -13.54 -16.44 21.72
C GLU A 9 -14.26 -15.39 22.55
N GLN A 10 -13.63 -14.22 22.72
CA GLN A 10 -14.23 -13.09 23.42
C GLN A 10 -15.44 -12.53 22.66
N LEU A 11 -15.34 -12.41 21.32
CA LEU A 11 -16.45 -11.94 20.49
C LEU A 11 -17.68 -12.85 20.60
N VAL A 12 -17.48 -14.17 20.65
CA VAL A 12 -18.54 -15.16 20.82
C VAL A 12 -19.19 -15.03 22.18
N GLU A 13 -18.39 -14.85 23.24
CA GLU A 13 -18.92 -14.67 24.61
C GLU A 13 -19.72 -13.38 24.74
N ASP A 14 -19.23 -12.28 24.17
CA ASP A 14 -19.92 -10.99 24.17
C ASP A 14 -21.28 -11.07 23.45
N ILE A 15 -21.35 -11.82 22.34
CA ILE A 15 -22.60 -12.09 21.62
C ILE A 15 -23.53 -12.98 22.46
N ARG A 16 -22.99 -14.01 23.12
CA ARG A 16 -23.76 -14.95 23.95
C ARG A 16 -24.47 -14.26 25.10
N GLU A 17 -23.75 -13.41 25.84
CA GLU A 17 -24.24 -12.73 27.04
C GLU A 17 -24.89 -11.38 26.77
N GLY A 18 -24.69 -10.84 25.56
CA GLY A 18 -25.15 -9.51 25.18
C GLY A 18 -24.44 -8.37 25.91
N LYS A 19 -23.22 -8.63 26.39
CA LYS A 19 -22.40 -7.68 27.15
C LYS A 19 -21.01 -7.61 26.53
N ILE A 20 -20.46 -6.41 26.43
CA ILE A 20 -19.11 -6.26 25.90
C ILE A 20 -18.09 -6.51 27.01
N ASN A 21 -16.99 -7.20 26.72
CA ASN A 21 -15.87 -7.37 27.66
C ASN A 21 -15.54 -6.06 28.39
N SER A 22 -15.50 -6.09 29.73
CA SER A 22 -15.21 -4.91 30.57
C SER A 22 -13.80 -4.35 30.42
N GLU A 23 -12.85 -5.16 29.95
CA GLU A 23 -11.46 -4.75 29.71
C GLU A 23 -11.32 -3.82 28.50
N LEU A 24 -12.28 -3.87 27.56
CA LEU A 24 -12.35 -2.94 26.44
C LEU A 24 -12.71 -1.54 26.95
N LYS A 25 -11.71 -0.66 26.94
CA LYS A 25 -11.84 0.76 27.30
C LYS A 25 -12.65 1.50 26.23
N LEU A 26 -13.96 1.52 26.42
CA LEU A 26 -14.92 2.21 25.57
C LEU A 26 -15.52 3.41 26.30
N ALA A 27 -15.81 4.48 25.56
CA ALA A 27 -16.58 5.58 26.10
C ALA A 27 -17.98 5.08 26.54
N PRO A 28 -18.51 5.52 27.70
CA PRO A 28 -19.74 4.96 28.28
C PRO A 28 -20.96 5.00 27.34
N ASN A 29 -21.06 6.04 26.50
CA ASN A 29 -22.13 6.18 25.51
C ASN A 29 -22.03 5.13 24.39
N ILE A 30 -20.81 4.84 23.91
CA ILE A 30 -20.56 3.82 22.88
C ILE A 30 -20.90 2.43 23.42
N ARG A 31 -20.38 2.10 24.61
CA ARG A 31 -20.67 0.82 25.28
C ARG A 31 -22.17 0.59 25.43
N ARG A 32 -22.89 1.57 25.97
CA ARG A 32 -24.35 1.48 26.13
C ARG A 32 -25.07 1.28 24.80
N SER A 33 -24.63 1.96 23.73
CA SER A 33 -25.23 1.82 22.40
C SER A 33 -25.03 0.42 21.83
N LEU A 34 -23.84 -0.14 21.99
CA LEU A 34 -23.52 -1.48 21.50
C LEU A 34 -24.20 -2.58 22.32
N GLU A 35 -24.16 -2.51 23.65
CA GLU A 35 -24.87 -3.46 24.52
C GLU A 35 -26.39 -3.40 24.30
N LYS A 36 -26.94 -2.21 24.02
CA LYS A 36 -28.34 -2.08 23.59
C LYS A 36 -28.63 -2.80 22.26
N ALA A 37 -27.69 -2.76 21.30
CA ALA A 37 -27.84 -3.46 20.03
C ALA A 37 -27.70 -4.99 20.18
N LEU A 38 -26.85 -5.46 21.11
CA LEU A 38 -26.73 -6.87 21.48
C LEU A 38 -27.95 -7.39 22.27
N GLY A 39 -28.68 -6.49 22.93
CA GLY A 39 -29.92 -6.82 23.62
C GLY A 39 -29.69 -7.71 24.84
N LYS A 40 -30.32 -8.90 24.85
CA LYS A 40 -30.17 -9.89 25.93
C LYS A 40 -29.12 -10.97 25.62
N GLY A 41 -28.36 -10.80 24.55
CA GLY A 41 -27.48 -11.82 24.00
C GLY A 41 -28.20 -12.79 23.06
N ASP A 42 -27.41 -13.51 22.27
CA ASP A 42 -27.86 -14.53 21.32
C ASP A 42 -26.99 -15.80 21.44
N PRO A 43 -27.29 -16.69 22.41
CA PRO A 43 -26.52 -17.92 22.63
C PRO A 43 -26.54 -18.87 21.43
N LYS A 44 -27.63 -18.86 20.65
CA LYS A 44 -27.75 -19.70 19.45
C LYS A 44 -26.75 -19.24 18.40
N ARG A 45 -26.73 -17.94 18.11
CA ARG A 45 -25.79 -17.37 17.15
C ARG A 45 -24.34 -17.52 17.61
N ALA A 46 -24.06 -17.32 18.90
CA ALA A 46 -22.74 -17.54 19.47
C ALA A 46 -22.24 -18.98 19.23
N CYS A 47 -23.09 -19.98 19.44
CA CYS A 47 -22.75 -21.38 19.19
C CYS A 47 -22.50 -21.67 17.69
N GLU A 48 -23.29 -21.07 16.80
CA GLU A 48 -23.05 -21.17 15.34
C GLU A 48 -21.70 -20.59 14.95
N LEU A 49 -21.39 -19.37 15.42
CA LEU A 49 -20.13 -18.69 15.13
C LEU A 49 -18.92 -19.44 15.67
N GLN A 50 -18.99 -19.92 16.91
CA GLN A 50 -17.93 -20.73 17.52
C GLN A 50 -17.58 -21.94 16.65
N LYS A 51 -18.58 -22.71 16.20
CA LYS A 51 -18.36 -23.86 15.32
C LYS A 51 -17.71 -23.48 13.99
N GLU A 52 -17.99 -22.29 13.47
CA GLU A 52 -17.38 -21.81 12.22
C GLU A 52 -15.95 -21.31 12.40
N PHE A 53 -15.61 -20.73 13.55
CA PHE A 53 -14.27 -20.27 13.88
C PHE A 53 -13.33 -21.42 14.23
N GLU A 54 -13.81 -22.45 14.93
CA GLU A 54 -13.04 -23.68 15.25
C GLU A 54 -12.57 -24.44 14.00
N LYS A 55 -13.24 -24.27 12.85
CA LYS A 55 -12.84 -24.85 11.55
C LYS A 55 -11.65 -24.12 10.88
N GLY A 56 -11.20 -23.00 11.43
CA GLY A 56 -10.20 -22.12 10.81
C GLY A 56 -10.82 -21.05 9.91
N PHE A 57 -10.02 -20.09 9.42
CA PHE A 57 -10.55 -18.85 8.84
C PHE A 57 -10.61 -18.79 7.30
N ASP A 58 -10.21 -19.86 6.61
CA ASP A 58 -10.28 -19.93 5.15
C ASP A 58 -11.74 -19.86 4.68
N GLY A 59 -12.11 -18.82 3.93
CA GLY A 59 -13.50 -18.61 3.48
C GLY A 59 -14.49 -18.20 4.58
N ILE A 60 -14.00 -17.79 5.76
CA ILE A 60 -14.84 -17.47 6.94
C ILE A 60 -15.90 -16.41 6.69
N ILE A 61 -15.63 -15.43 5.83
CA ILE A 61 -16.56 -14.32 5.56
C ILE A 61 -17.91 -14.88 5.06
N ARG A 62 -17.90 -15.90 4.20
CA ARG A 62 -19.13 -16.52 3.70
C ARG A 62 -19.86 -17.36 4.75
N ARG A 63 -19.11 -17.99 5.66
CA ARG A 63 -19.70 -18.83 6.70
C ARG A 63 -20.35 -17.99 7.79
N VAL A 64 -19.76 -16.84 8.11
CA VAL A 64 -20.32 -15.88 9.06
C VAL A 64 -21.47 -15.09 8.42
N TRP A 65 -21.34 -14.63 7.17
CA TRP A 65 -22.36 -13.81 6.49
C TRP A 65 -22.88 -14.47 5.20
N PRO A 66 -23.57 -15.61 5.28
CA PRO A 66 -23.97 -16.39 4.10
C PRO A 66 -24.99 -15.66 3.22
N THR A 67 -25.83 -14.81 3.79
CA THR A 67 -26.92 -14.12 3.07
C THR A 67 -26.42 -13.00 2.15
N TYR A 68 -25.25 -12.43 2.43
CA TYR A 68 -24.76 -11.24 1.74
C TYR A 68 -23.71 -11.53 0.66
N LEU A 69 -23.28 -12.79 0.52
CA LEU A 69 -22.11 -13.15 -0.28
C LEU A 69 -22.41 -14.35 -1.17
N THR A 70 -22.31 -14.15 -2.49
CA THR A 70 -22.46 -15.22 -3.49
C THR A 70 -21.27 -16.19 -3.50
N SER A 71 -21.30 -17.20 -4.38
CA SER A 71 -20.26 -18.24 -4.56
C SER A 71 -18.84 -17.70 -4.82
N CYS A 72 -18.72 -16.42 -5.20
CA CYS A 72 -17.51 -15.61 -5.13
C CYS A 72 -17.83 -14.28 -4.42
N VAL A 73 -16.87 -13.75 -3.64
CA VAL A 73 -16.97 -12.36 -3.13
C VAL A 73 -16.22 -11.50 -4.15
N PRO A 74 -16.92 -10.78 -5.06
CA PRO A 74 -16.23 -9.91 -5.98
C PRO A 74 -15.54 -8.80 -5.18
N MET A 75 -14.25 -8.63 -5.40
CA MET A 75 -13.50 -7.47 -4.90
C MET A 75 -13.59 -6.39 -5.97
N PHE A 76 -13.92 -5.18 -5.56
CA PHE A 76 -13.98 -4.06 -6.48
C PHE A 76 -13.73 -2.74 -5.76
N SER A 77 -13.11 -1.80 -6.46
CA SER A 77 -12.97 -0.42 -6.00
C SER A 77 -14.18 0.40 -6.41
N HIS A 78 -14.89 0.99 -5.44
CA HIS A 78 -16.05 1.86 -5.70
C HIS A 78 -15.67 3.19 -6.36
N CYS A 79 -14.50 3.73 -6.01
CA CYS A 79 -14.09 5.05 -6.46
C CYS A 79 -12.57 5.19 -6.51
N TYR A 80 -12.14 6.07 -7.39
CA TYR A 80 -10.79 6.61 -7.41
C TYR A 80 -10.86 8.00 -6.76
N GLY A 81 -10.14 8.18 -5.64
CA GLY A 81 -10.16 9.42 -4.88
C GLY A 81 -8.82 9.75 -4.26
N ALA A 82 -8.68 11.00 -3.86
CA ALA A 82 -7.56 11.55 -3.12
C ALA A 82 -8.06 12.45 -1.98
N THR A 83 -7.16 12.98 -1.16
CA THR A 83 -7.55 13.90 -0.07
C THR A 83 -8.21 15.16 -0.62
N GLU A 84 -7.86 15.54 -1.85
CA GLU A 84 -8.37 16.66 -2.62
C GLU A 84 -9.82 16.45 -3.12
N GLY A 85 -10.31 15.20 -3.16
CA GLY A 85 -11.67 14.87 -3.57
C GLY A 85 -11.81 13.50 -4.25
N ILE A 86 -13.05 13.13 -4.56
CA ILE A 86 -13.35 11.96 -5.39
C ILE A 86 -13.10 12.34 -6.85
N ILE A 87 -12.17 11.65 -7.50
CA ILE A 87 -11.73 11.94 -8.87
C ILE A 87 -12.59 11.19 -9.89
N GLY A 88 -12.95 9.94 -9.59
CA GLY A 88 -13.81 9.14 -10.44
C GLY A 88 -14.57 8.04 -9.72
N LEU A 89 -15.65 7.58 -10.34
CA LEU A 89 -16.53 6.53 -9.82
C LEU A 89 -16.47 5.29 -10.71
N ASN A 90 -16.41 4.12 -10.10
CA ASN A 90 -16.49 2.88 -10.84
C ASN A 90 -17.95 2.59 -11.22
N MET A 91 -18.24 2.69 -12.51
CA MET A 91 -19.59 2.46 -13.04
C MET A 91 -19.87 0.98 -13.34
N THR A 92 -18.83 0.15 -13.36
CA THR A 92 -18.90 -1.28 -13.70
C THR A 92 -18.17 -2.13 -12.64
N PRO A 93 -18.64 -2.11 -11.37
CA PRO A 93 -17.93 -2.70 -10.23
C PRO A 93 -17.74 -4.22 -10.28
N LEU A 94 -18.33 -4.93 -11.25
CA LEU A 94 -18.17 -6.38 -11.40
C LEU A 94 -17.26 -6.77 -12.56
N GLN A 95 -16.70 -5.81 -13.30
CA GLN A 95 -15.71 -6.07 -14.35
C GLN A 95 -14.32 -6.26 -13.75
N GLU A 96 -13.49 -7.07 -14.42
CA GLU A 96 -12.11 -7.32 -13.99
C GLU A 96 -11.21 -6.09 -14.11
N GLU A 97 -11.41 -5.29 -15.17
CA GLU A 97 -10.65 -4.04 -15.35
C GLU A 97 -11.38 -2.87 -14.68
N GLU A 98 -10.73 -2.28 -13.68
CA GLU A 98 -11.28 -1.13 -12.96
C GLU A 98 -11.17 0.15 -13.80
N GLU A 99 -12.32 0.67 -14.22
CA GLU A 99 -12.45 1.94 -14.93
C GLU A 99 -13.26 2.94 -14.10
N PHE A 100 -12.79 4.18 -14.05
CA PHE A 100 -13.39 5.24 -13.26
C PHE A 100 -13.89 6.35 -14.17
N LEU A 101 -15.19 6.65 -14.10
CA LEU A 101 -15.80 7.80 -14.75
C LEU A 101 -15.49 9.07 -13.96
N LEU A 102 -14.91 10.08 -14.61
CA LEU A 102 -14.51 11.31 -13.92
C LEU A 102 -15.70 12.10 -13.36
N THR A 103 -15.52 12.69 -12.18
CA THR A 103 -16.52 13.51 -11.47
C THR A 103 -16.53 14.97 -11.96
N ALA A 104 -16.60 15.17 -13.27
CA ALA A 104 -16.42 16.47 -13.94
C ALA A 104 -17.40 17.58 -13.50
N SER A 105 -18.49 17.25 -12.78
CA SER A 105 -19.44 18.21 -12.23
C SER A 105 -18.94 18.97 -10.99
N TYR A 106 -17.95 18.44 -10.27
CA TYR A 106 -17.48 18.99 -8.98
C TYR A 106 -16.01 19.41 -9.01
N THR A 107 -15.28 19.05 -10.07
CA THR A 107 -13.85 19.30 -10.20
C THR A 107 -13.56 19.68 -11.64
N ILE A 108 -12.81 20.76 -11.83
CA ILE A 108 -12.27 21.10 -13.14
C ILE A 108 -11.00 20.28 -13.32
N PHE A 109 -10.98 19.46 -14.36
CA PHE A 109 -9.85 18.61 -14.69
C PHE A 109 -9.04 19.18 -15.84
N GLU A 110 -7.75 19.26 -15.63
CA GLU A 110 -6.72 19.48 -16.63
C GLU A 110 -5.79 18.24 -16.65
N PHE A 111 -5.14 18.00 -17.78
CA PHE A 111 -4.33 16.81 -18.01
C PHE A 111 -3.01 17.16 -18.66
N ILE A 112 -1.91 16.68 -18.09
CA ILE A 112 -0.57 16.83 -18.68
C ILE A 112 -0.20 15.51 -19.37
N PRO A 113 0.08 15.48 -20.68
CA PRO A 113 0.57 14.26 -21.34
C PRO A 113 1.79 13.68 -20.62
N GLU A 114 1.85 12.35 -20.41
CA GLU A 114 2.93 11.69 -19.65
C GLU A 114 4.33 12.10 -20.14
N LYS A 115 4.50 12.18 -21.47
CA LYS A 115 5.75 12.61 -22.14
C LYS A 115 6.20 14.05 -21.80
N ASP A 116 5.29 14.89 -21.33
CA ASP A 116 5.51 16.31 -21.08
C ASP A 116 5.61 16.64 -19.58
N MET A 117 5.41 15.66 -18.67
CA MET A 117 5.39 15.87 -17.22
C MET A 117 6.67 16.50 -16.65
N SER A 118 7.82 16.26 -17.30
CA SER A 118 9.13 16.78 -16.90
C SER A 118 9.41 18.21 -17.38
N LYS A 119 8.55 18.77 -18.24
CA LYS A 119 8.73 20.14 -18.73
C LYS A 119 8.47 21.14 -17.58
N PRO A 120 9.24 22.25 -17.49
CA PRO A 120 9.02 23.28 -16.46
C PRO A 120 7.63 23.91 -16.50
N SER A 121 7.04 24.02 -17.70
CA SER A 121 5.68 24.52 -17.91
C SER A 121 5.00 23.65 -18.97
N PRO A 122 4.41 22.51 -18.57
CA PRO A 122 3.74 21.62 -19.50
C PRO A 122 2.42 22.25 -19.95
N LYS A 123 2.08 22.05 -21.23
CA LYS A 123 0.74 22.36 -21.73
C LYS A 123 -0.26 21.38 -21.12
N THR A 124 -1.35 21.91 -20.59
CA THR A 124 -2.48 21.12 -20.11
C THR A 124 -3.54 20.98 -21.20
N LEU A 125 -4.28 19.88 -21.11
CA LEU A 125 -5.42 19.54 -21.96
C LEU A 125 -6.69 19.43 -21.09
N PHE A 126 -7.84 19.75 -21.65
CA PHE A 126 -9.14 19.50 -21.03
C PHE A 126 -9.68 18.11 -21.35
N ILE A 127 -10.75 17.70 -20.65
CA ILE A 127 -11.39 16.38 -20.79
C ILE A 127 -11.76 16.00 -22.24
N ASN A 128 -12.08 16.98 -23.08
CA ASN A 128 -12.48 16.80 -24.48
C ASN A 128 -11.30 16.71 -25.47
N GLU A 129 -10.08 16.97 -25.00
CA GLU A 129 -8.84 16.92 -25.79
C GLU A 129 -8.05 15.62 -25.56
N LEU A 130 -8.59 14.70 -24.74
CA LEU A 130 -7.89 13.46 -24.41
C LEU A 130 -8.06 12.40 -25.50
N GLU A 131 -7.09 11.49 -25.57
CA GLU A 131 -7.07 10.40 -26.54
C GLU A 131 -7.12 9.04 -25.82
N VAL A 132 -7.96 8.13 -26.31
CA VAL A 132 -8.07 6.77 -25.76
C VAL A 132 -6.73 6.04 -25.86
N GLY A 133 -6.34 5.37 -24.77
CA GLY A 133 -5.08 4.64 -24.66
C GLY A 133 -3.87 5.50 -24.30
N GLN A 134 -3.99 6.83 -24.30
CA GLN A 134 -2.91 7.73 -23.88
C GLN A 134 -2.93 7.95 -22.37
N ASN A 135 -1.75 8.31 -21.84
CA ASN A 135 -1.50 8.48 -20.41
C ASN A 135 -1.31 9.95 -20.07
N TYR A 136 -1.89 10.37 -18.95
CA TYR A 136 -1.88 11.75 -18.51
C TYR A 136 -1.73 11.85 -17.00
N GLU A 137 -0.97 12.85 -16.54
CA GLU A 137 -1.03 13.29 -15.15
C GLU A 137 -2.26 14.16 -14.93
N VAL A 138 -2.97 13.90 -13.83
CA VAL A 138 -4.18 14.62 -13.46
C VAL A 138 -3.84 15.92 -12.73
N VAL A 139 -4.45 17.01 -13.19
CA VAL A 139 -4.41 18.33 -12.56
C VAL A 139 -5.82 18.74 -12.20
N VAL A 140 -6.02 19.19 -10.96
CA VAL A 140 -7.36 19.52 -10.44
C VAL A 140 -7.47 20.97 -10.02
N THR A 141 -8.63 21.55 -10.28
CA THR A 141 -9.10 22.76 -9.60
C THR A 141 -10.39 22.45 -8.89
N VAL A 142 -10.41 22.68 -7.57
CA VAL A 142 -11.55 22.38 -6.68
C VAL A 142 -11.94 23.58 -5.84
N SER A 143 -13.21 23.65 -5.45
CA SER A 143 -13.78 24.77 -4.69
C SER A 143 -13.18 24.94 -3.29
N SER A 144 -12.45 23.95 -2.78
CA SER A 144 -11.72 24.02 -1.50
C SER A 144 -10.42 24.82 -1.57
N GLY A 145 -10.10 25.44 -2.72
CA GLY A 145 -9.01 26.41 -2.85
C GLY A 145 -7.73 25.87 -3.49
N LEU A 146 -7.76 24.66 -4.07
CA LEU A 146 -6.67 24.16 -4.91
C LEU A 146 -6.93 24.55 -6.35
N TYR A 147 -5.99 25.29 -6.94
CA TYR A 147 -6.06 25.78 -8.31
C TYR A 147 -4.92 25.20 -9.14
N ARG A 148 -5.25 24.54 -10.24
CA ARG A 148 -4.30 23.85 -11.14
C ARG A 148 -3.31 22.98 -10.36
N PHE A 149 -3.81 22.28 -9.35
CA PHE A 149 -2.99 21.46 -8.47
C PHE A 149 -2.67 20.14 -9.16
N ARG A 150 -1.38 19.86 -9.37
CA ARG A 150 -0.89 18.58 -9.90
C ARG A 150 -1.08 17.50 -8.85
N LEU A 151 -2.00 16.57 -9.08
CA LEU A 151 -2.19 15.43 -8.18
C LEU A 151 -0.96 14.52 -8.18
N GLY A 152 -0.18 14.50 -9.28
CA GLY A 152 0.90 13.54 -9.48
C GLY A 152 0.42 12.14 -9.85
N ASP A 153 -0.89 11.89 -9.86
CA ASP A 153 -1.47 10.63 -10.32
C ASP A 153 -1.48 10.59 -11.85
N VAL A 154 -1.05 9.46 -12.42
CA VAL A 154 -1.04 9.19 -13.85
C VAL A 154 -2.14 8.19 -14.16
N VAL A 155 -3.00 8.57 -15.10
CA VAL A 155 -4.14 7.78 -15.55
C VAL A 155 -4.06 7.53 -17.06
N GLN A 156 -4.60 6.39 -17.50
CA GLN A 156 -4.80 6.09 -18.90
C GLN A 156 -6.27 6.28 -19.25
N VAL A 157 -6.56 6.95 -20.38
CA VAL A 157 -7.94 7.05 -20.87
C VAL A 157 -8.36 5.69 -21.42
N ALA A 158 -9.38 5.10 -20.81
CA ALA A 158 -9.91 3.81 -21.23
C ALA A 158 -11.01 3.96 -22.28
N GLY A 159 -11.78 5.05 -22.20
CA GLY A 159 -12.88 5.32 -23.10
C GLY A 159 -13.66 6.55 -22.67
N TYR A 160 -14.93 6.59 -23.08
CA TYR A 160 -15.84 7.68 -22.76
C TYR A 160 -17.21 7.12 -22.41
N TYR A 161 -17.81 7.65 -21.35
CA TYR A 161 -19.23 7.54 -21.11
C TYR A 161 -19.89 8.84 -21.59
N GLN A 162 -20.59 8.76 -22.71
CA GLN A 162 -21.05 9.95 -23.46
C GLN A 162 -19.86 10.86 -23.81
N GLN A 163 -19.77 12.04 -23.21
CA GLN A 163 -18.68 13.00 -23.43
C GLN A 163 -17.66 13.03 -22.27
N CYS A 164 -17.90 12.26 -21.20
CA CYS A 164 -17.03 12.26 -20.03
C CYS A 164 -16.03 11.09 -20.12
N PRO A 165 -14.71 11.33 -19.97
CA PRO A 165 -13.71 10.27 -20.01
C PRO A 165 -13.89 9.23 -18.90
N THR A 166 -13.68 7.96 -19.24
CA THR A 166 -13.38 6.90 -18.28
C THR A 166 -11.87 6.67 -18.25
N VAL A 167 -11.32 6.51 -17.05
CA VAL A 167 -9.87 6.41 -16.85
C VAL A 167 -9.48 5.21 -16.00
N LYS A 168 -8.30 4.67 -16.26
CA LYS A 168 -7.62 3.64 -15.46
C LYS A 168 -6.50 4.29 -14.67
N PHE A 169 -6.50 4.13 -13.35
CA PHE A 169 -5.36 4.56 -12.54
C PHE A 169 -4.15 3.69 -12.88
N LEU A 170 -2.99 4.31 -13.14
CA LEU A 170 -1.75 3.59 -13.42
C LEU A 170 -0.80 3.64 -12.22
N TYR A 171 -0.37 4.84 -11.83
CA TYR A 171 0.59 5.05 -10.75
C TYR A 171 0.56 6.50 -10.28
N ARG A 172 1.27 6.80 -9.19
CA ARG A 172 1.52 8.17 -8.73
C ARG A 172 3.00 8.51 -8.90
N SER A 173 3.28 9.57 -9.64
CA SER A 173 4.61 10.12 -9.84
C SER A 173 5.26 10.47 -8.50
N GLY A 174 6.53 10.10 -8.36
CA GLY A 174 7.33 10.34 -7.17
C GLY A 174 7.07 9.39 -6.00
N ALA A 175 6.05 8.53 -6.02
CA ALA A 175 5.87 7.49 -5.01
C ALA A 175 6.74 6.26 -5.34
N LEU A 176 7.52 5.77 -4.38
CA LEU A 176 8.36 4.58 -4.52
C LEU A 176 7.80 3.37 -3.76
N LEU A 177 7.33 3.56 -2.52
CA LEU A 177 6.77 2.48 -1.69
C LEU A 177 5.45 2.90 -1.06
N ASN A 178 4.48 1.98 -1.00
CA ASN A 178 3.13 2.20 -0.51
C ASN A 178 2.41 0.90 -0.07
N LEU A 179 2.24 0.69 1.24
CA LEU A 179 1.51 -0.44 1.83
C LEU A 179 0.07 -0.08 2.24
N PHE A 180 -0.17 1.10 2.79
CA PHE A 180 -1.50 1.54 3.29
C PHE A 180 -1.84 3.00 2.93
N GLY A 181 -1.21 3.56 1.90
CA GLY A 181 -1.47 4.93 1.43
C GLY A 181 -0.48 5.98 1.95
N GLU A 182 0.56 5.58 2.68
CA GLU A 182 1.59 6.48 3.20
C GLU A 182 2.50 7.07 2.12
N LYS A 183 2.70 6.39 0.99
CA LYS A 183 3.42 6.91 -0.19
C LYS A 183 4.83 7.46 0.12
N LEU A 184 5.77 6.59 0.46
CA LEU A 184 7.19 6.97 0.61
C LEU A 184 7.77 7.32 -0.77
N ASN A 185 8.40 8.49 -0.87
CA ASN A 185 9.07 8.94 -2.08
C ASN A 185 10.59 8.71 -2.03
N GLN A 186 11.24 8.87 -3.18
CA GLN A 186 12.68 8.66 -3.30
C GLN A 186 13.48 9.58 -2.36
N ALA A 187 13.13 10.87 -2.27
CA ALA A 187 13.85 11.82 -1.43
C ALA A 187 13.89 11.40 0.05
N VAL A 188 12.73 10.98 0.60
CA VAL A 188 12.62 10.48 1.97
C VAL A 188 13.51 9.25 2.17
N LEU A 189 13.51 8.30 1.23
CA LEU A 189 14.34 7.10 1.36
C LEU A 189 15.83 7.42 1.23
N SER A 190 16.23 8.26 0.28
CA SER A 190 17.63 8.67 0.10
C SER A 190 18.15 9.39 1.35
N GLU A 191 17.38 10.30 1.93
CA GLU A 191 17.74 10.96 3.18
C GLU A 191 17.88 9.96 4.35
N VAL A 192 16.93 9.03 4.49
CA VAL A 192 16.98 8.00 5.53
C VAL A 192 18.23 7.12 5.38
N LEU A 193 18.48 6.64 4.17
CA LEU A 193 19.61 5.74 3.92
C LEU A 193 20.94 6.46 4.10
N ASN A 194 21.07 7.69 3.59
CA ASN A 194 22.27 8.49 3.76
C ASN A 194 22.54 8.78 5.25
N ASP A 195 21.51 9.14 6.01
CA ASP A 195 21.61 9.42 7.44
C ASP A 195 22.03 8.17 8.22
N VAL A 196 21.38 7.03 7.98
CA VAL A 196 21.68 5.78 8.68
C VAL A 196 23.07 5.24 8.31
N ILE A 197 23.42 5.24 7.03
CA ILE A 197 24.63 4.57 6.54
C ILE A 197 25.87 5.43 6.80
N THR A 198 25.80 6.73 6.53
CA THR A 198 26.93 7.65 6.69
C THR A 198 27.18 8.00 8.15
N ASN A 199 26.13 8.30 8.93
CA ASN A 199 26.31 8.85 10.28
C ASN A 199 26.41 7.78 11.37
N VAL A 200 25.98 6.54 11.10
CA VAL A 200 25.88 5.49 12.13
C VAL A 200 26.74 4.27 11.84
N ALA A 201 26.93 3.91 10.57
CA ALA A 201 27.56 2.64 10.20
C ALA A 201 28.98 2.74 9.62
N ASP A 202 29.50 3.95 9.41
CA ASP A 202 30.82 4.21 8.81
C ASP A 202 31.04 3.37 7.53
N ALA A 203 30.02 3.39 6.68
CA ALA A 203 29.98 2.68 5.42
C ALA A 203 29.55 3.61 4.30
N GLU A 204 29.92 3.25 3.09
CA GLU A 204 29.53 3.92 1.86
C GLU A 204 28.41 3.10 1.20
N LEU A 205 27.25 3.72 0.99
CA LEU A 205 26.19 3.13 0.19
C LEU A 205 26.58 3.17 -1.28
N ILE A 206 26.78 2.01 -1.90
CA ILE A 206 27.03 1.91 -3.34
C ILE A 206 25.70 2.04 -4.09
N GLN A 207 24.73 1.21 -3.69
CA GLN A 207 23.45 1.09 -4.39
C GLN A 207 22.40 0.43 -3.48
N TYR A 208 21.14 0.79 -3.68
CA TYR A 208 20.02 0.14 -3.02
C TYR A 208 18.86 -0.19 -3.95
N ALA A 209 18.04 -1.13 -3.51
CA ALA A 209 16.68 -1.32 -3.99
C ALA A 209 15.74 -1.47 -2.79
N ALA A 210 14.48 -1.08 -2.97
CA ALA A 210 13.46 -1.26 -1.96
C ALA A 210 12.20 -1.87 -2.58
N ALA A 211 11.46 -2.63 -1.78
CA ALA A 211 10.24 -3.32 -2.21
C ALA A 211 9.23 -3.40 -1.07
N GLU A 212 7.99 -3.71 -1.45
CA GLU A 212 6.89 -3.97 -0.53
C GLU A 212 6.71 -5.48 -0.35
N SER A 213 6.55 -5.93 0.88
CA SER A 213 6.11 -7.31 1.18
C SER A 213 4.59 -7.42 0.96
N THR A 214 4.13 -7.28 -0.28
CA THR A 214 2.71 -7.41 -0.64
C THR A 214 2.20 -8.84 -0.55
N LEU A 215 3.10 -9.83 -0.53
CA LEU A 215 2.78 -11.23 -0.28
C LEU A 215 2.85 -11.52 1.22
N LEU A 216 1.67 -11.51 1.85
CA LEU A 216 1.45 -12.08 3.19
C LEU A 216 1.29 -13.60 3.06
N THR A 217 2.26 -14.29 2.47
CA THR A 217 2.26 -15.75 2.42
C THR A 217 2.54 -16.31 3.82
N ASN A 218 2.00 -17.50 4.12
CA ASN A 218 2.33 -18.22 5.36
C ASN A 218 3.84 -18.57 5.46
N GLU A 219 4.56 -18.45 4.35
CA GLU A 219 6.01 -18.51 4.28
C GLU A 219 6.54 -17.08 4.23
N ASN A 220 7.09 -16.59 5.33
CA ASN A 220 7.82 -15.33 5.32
C ASN A 220 9.08 -15.53 4.43
N LEU A 221 9.19 -14.74 3.35
CA LEU A 221 10.33 -14.79 2.41
C LEU A 221 11.68 -14.49 3.09
N ASP A 222 11.67 -13.93 4.29
CA ASP A 222 12.84 -13.55 5.08
C ASP A 222 13.28 -14.62 6.10
N GLY A 223 12.64 -15.80 6.13
CA GLY A 223 12.95 -16.87 7.07
C GLY A 223 12.65 -16.53 8.55
N ARG A 224 11.99 -15.40 8.83
CA ARG A 224 11.54 -15.07 10.19
C ARG A 224 10.45 -16.06 10.59
N LYS A 225 10.64 -16.78 11.69
CA LYS A 225 9.58 -17.55 12.36
C LYS A 225 8.56 -16.66 13.09
N ASP A 226 8.58 -15.36 12.81
CA ASP A 226 7.78 -14.40 13.53
C ASP A 226 6.31 -14.59 13.14
N LYS A 227 5.45 -14.77 14.14
CA LYS A 227 4.00 -14.94 13.97
C LYS A 227 3.33 -13.66 13.41
N GLN A 228 4.08 -12.57 13.25
CA GLN A 228 3.60 -11.29 12.75
C GLN A 228 3.41 -11.31 11.23
N LYS A 229 2.20 -11.64 10.80
CA LYS A 229 1.73 -11.54 9.40
C LYS A 229 1.53 -10.09 8.94
N GLN A 230 2.29 -9.11 9.38
CA GLN A 230 2.13 -7.70 8.94
C GLN A 230 2.95 -7.44 7.68
N PRO A 231 2.47 -6.62 6.73
CA PRO A 231 3.31 -6.20 5.61
C PRO A 231 4.44 -5.29 6.12
N TYR A 232 5.57 -5.31 5.42
CA TYR A 232 6.77 -4.54 5.73
C TYR A 232 7.49 -4.14 4.45
N TYR A 233 8.43 -3.20 4.55
CA TYR A 233 9.33 -2.88 3.45
C TYR A 233 10.58 -3.74 3.50
N ILE A 234 11.07 -4.09 2.32
CA ILE A 234 12.31 -4.84 2.12
C ILE A 234 13.32 -3.89 1.52
N PHE A 235 14.50 -3.78 2.11
CA PHE A 235 15.63 -3.02 1.60
C PHE A 235 16.77 -3.96 1.23
N PHE A 236 17.28 -3.84 0.02
CA PHE A 236 18.50 -4.49 -0.43
C PHE A 236 19.59 -3.44 -0.51
N LEU A 237 20.65 -3.58 0.27
CA LEU A 237 21.73 -2.60 0.39
C LEU A 237 23.05 -3.22 -0.09
N GLU A 238 23.67 -2.60 -1.09
CA GLU A 238 25.05 -2.89 -1.49
C GLU A 238 25.95 -1.84 -0.85
N LEU A 239 26.74 -2.26 0.14
CA LEU A 239 27.59 -1.38 0.94
C LEU A 239 29.06 -1.65 0.71
N LYS A 240 29.88 -0.60 0.87
CA LYS A 240 31.32 -0.69 1.06
C LYS A 240 31.65 -0.23 2.47
N PHE A 241 32.21 -1.13 3.27
CA PHE A 241 32.63 -0.82 4.63
C PHE A 241 34.06 -0.26 4.61
N ASP A 242 34.28 0.85 5.32
CA ASP A 242 35.61 1.46 5.43
C ASP A 242 36.47 0.79 6.52
N ALA A 243 35.85 0.10 7.49
CA ALA A 243 36.51 -0.76 8.46
C ALA A 243 35.85 -2.15 8.54
N SER A 244 36.62 -3.18 8.91
CA SER A 244 36.06 -4.51 9.16
C SER A 244 35.20 -4.48 10.43
N SER A 245 33.89 -4.28 10.25
CA SER A 245 32.89 -4.46 11.30
C SER A 245 33.06 -5.84 11.97
N SER A 246 33.09 -5.86 13.30
CA SER A 246 33.22 -7.08 14.11
C SER A 246 31.90 -7.85 14.28
N LEU A 247 30.79 -7.31 13.77
CA LEU A 247 29.46 -7.92 13.87
C LEU A 247 29.24 -8.92 12.74
N SER A 248 28.56 -10.03 13.03
CA SER A 248 28.07 -10.93 11.99
C SER A 248 27.09 -10.20 11.05
N GLU A 249 27.04 -10.61 9.77
CA GLU A 249 26.16 -10.00 8.76
C GLU A 249 24.69 -9.99 9.23
N ASP A 250 24.24 -11.03 9.91
CA ASP A 250 22.88 -11.12 10.48
C ASP A 250 22.59 -10.03 11.51
N LEU A 251 23.54 -9.76 12.40
CA LEU A 251 23.39 -8.70 13.40
C LEU A 251 23.41 -7.32 12.77
N GLN A 252 24.22 -7.13 11.72
CA GLN A 252 24.23 -5.88 10.96
C GLN A 252 22.88 -5.64 10.27
N MET A 253 22.32 -6.64 9.60
CA MET A 253 20.99 -6.54 8.95
C MET A 253 19.89 -6.14 9.96
N ILE A 254 19.89 -6.76 11.14
CA ILE A 254 18.94 -6.43 12.21
C ILE A 254 19.12 -4.98 12.69
N GLU A 255 20.35 -4.53 12.87
CA GLU A 255 20.63 -3.19 13.36
C GLU A 255 20.29 -2.11 12.32
N PHE A 256 20.66 -2.32 11.06
CA PHE A 256 20.23 -1.45 9.95
C PHE A 256 18.71 -1.37 9.86
N GLY A 257 18.01 -2.49 10.02
CA GLY A 257 16.54 -2.51 10.03
C GLY A 257 15.95 -1.61 11.13
N LYS A 258 16.52 -1.63 12.34
CA LYS A 258 16.08 -0.75 13.44
C LYS A 258 16.38 0.72 13.17
N LEU A 259 17.56 1.03 12.64
CA LEU A 259 17.98 2.40 12.36
C LEU A 259 17.12 3.02 11.24
N ILE A 260 16.88 2.26 10.17
CA ILE A 260 15.98 2.67 9.08
C ILE A 260 14.56 2.86 9.61
N ASP A 261 14.03 1.94 10.44
CA ASP A 261 12.70 2.08 11.05
C ASP A 261 12.57 3.37 11.86
N SER A 262 13.59 3.68 12.68
CA SER A 262 13.62 4.87 13.53
C SER A 262 13.68 6.16 12.70
N SER A 263 14.57 6.22 11.72
CA SER A 263 14.75 7.39 10.85
C SER A 263 13.51 7.63 9.97
N LEU A 264 12.93 6.57 9.38
CA LEU A 264 11.64 6.65 8.67
C LEU A 264 10.52 7.15 9.58
N GLY A 265 10.44 6.62 10.81
CA GLY A 265 9.48 7.08 11.81
C GLY A 265 9.62 8.58 12.05
N HIS A 266 10.84 9.08 12.25
CA HIS A 266 11.09 10.51 12.47
C HIS A 266 10.73 11.39 11.27
N ARG A 267 11.04 10.96 10.06
CA ARG A 267 10.88 11.78 8.84
C ARG A 267 9.52 11.67 8.18
N HIS A 268 8.78 10.58 8.43
CA HIS A 268 7.52 10.31 7.74
C HIS A 268 6.38 10.01 8.72
N HIS A 269 5.55 11.04 8.98
CA HIS A 269 4.47 10.97 9.97
C HIS A 269 3.46 9.84 9.72
N TYR A 270 3.05 9.61 8.47
CA TYR A 270 2.11 8.53 8.15
C TYR A 270 2.71 7.15 8.40
N TYR A 271 3.99 6.95 8.07
CA TYR A 271 4.69 5.70 8.35
C TYR A 271 4.75 5.46 9.86
N ARG A 272 5.15 6.48 10.63
CA ARG A 272 5.16 6.43 12.10
C ARG A 272 3.80 6.02 12.68
N ARG A 273 2.71 6.60 12.18
CA ARG A 273 1.34 6.28 12.60
C ARG A 273 0.99 4.82 12.32
N LEU A 274 1.29 4.31 11.13
CA LEU A 274 1.02 2.92 10.73
C LEU A 274 1.88 1.92 11.54
N ARG A 275 3.14 2.28 11.84
CA ARG A 275 4.04 1.50 12.70
C ARG A 275 3.55 1.44 14.16
N HIS A 276 3.13 2.56 14.75
CA HIS A 276 2.53 2.58 16.09
C HIS A 276 1.19 1.85 16.15
N GLY A 277 0.41 1.90 15.07
CA GLY A 277 -0.86 1.20 14.95
C GLY A 277 -0.73 -0.30 14.67
N ASN A 278 0.49 -0.88 14.65
CA ASN A 278 0.74 -2.27 14.30
C ASN A 278 0.14 -2.68 12.93
N GLN A 279 0.09 -1.74 11.99
CA GLN A 279 -0.39 -1.99 10.63
C GLN A 279 0.76 -2.42 9.72
N ILE A 280 1.94 -1.82 9.90
CA ILE A 280 3.18 -2.17 9.20
C ILE A 280 4.20 -2.73 10.21
N ALA A 281 4.92 -3.79 9.84
CA ALA A 281 6.02 -4.35 10.61
C ALA A 281 7.35 -3.61 10.37
N LYS A 282 8.37 -3.91 11.19
CA LYS A 282 9.71 -3.35 10.99
C LYS A 282 10.25 -3.73 9.59
N PRO A 283 10.97 -2.81 8.92
CA PRO A 283 11.56 -3.10 7.63
C PRO A 283 12.57 -4.27 7.75
N CYS A 284 12.66 -5.05 6.68
CA CYS A 284 13.65 -6.09 6.53
C CYS A 284 14.80 -5.56 5.68
N VAL A 285 16.03 -5.81 6.09
CA VAL A 285 17.23 -5.37 5.38
C VAL A 285 18.03 -6.59 4.98
N HIS A 286 18.42 -6.63 3.71
CA HIS A 286 19.33 -7.62 3.16
C HIS A 286 20.59 -6.91 2.66
N LEU A 287 21.73 -7.24 3.26
CA LEU A 287 23.03 -6.84 2.72
C LEU A 287 23.35 -7.73 1.53
N VAL A 288 23.59 -7.12 0.37
CA VAL A 288 23.94 -7.85 -0.85
C VAL A 288 25.43 -7.72 -1.15
N ARG A 289 25.99 -8.75 -1.79
CA ARG A 289 27.40 -8.77 -2.18
C ARG A 289 27.68 -7.68 -3.20
N ARG A 290 28.91 -7.15 -3.18
CA ARG A 290 29.37 -6.18 -4.19
C ARG A 290 29.21 -6.71 -5.61
N GLY A 291 28.71 -5.87 -6.51
CA GLY A 291 28.39 -6.20 -7.90
C GLY A 291 27.06 -6.94 -8.07
N THR A 292 26.22 -7.05 -7.04
CA THR A 292 24.90 -7.70 -7.16
C THR A 292 24.00 -6.87 -8.07
N PHE A 293 23.95 -5.55 -7.88
CA PHE A 293 23.12 -4.71 -8.74
C PHE A 293 23.63 -4.61 -10.18
N ALA A 294 24.95 -4.67 -10.39
CA ALA A 294 25.53 -4.76 -11.74
C ALA A 294 25.05 -6.03 -12.47
N LYS A 295 25.13 -7.20 -11.82
CA LYS A 295 24.61 -8.46 -12.36
C LYS A 295 23.10 -8.41 -12.58
N PHE A 296 22.36 -7.77 -11.68
CA PHE A 296 20.92 -7.60 -11.82
C PHE A 296 20.58 -6.72 -13.04
N LYS A 297 21.30 -5.63 -13.26
CA LYS A 297 21.15 -4.75 -14.43
C LYS A 297 21.39 -5.53 -15.74
N GLU A 298 22.43 -6.35 -15.80
CA GLU A 298 22.68 -7.24 -16.95
C GLU A 298 21.55 -8.25 -17.17
N TYR A 299 21.01 -8.82 -16.09
CA TYR A 299 19.89 -9.75 -16.16
C TYR A 299 18.62 -9.09 -16.72
N ILE A 300 18.25 -7.91 -16.21
CA ILE A 300 17.12 -7.14 -16.73
C ILE A 300 17.33 -6.78 -18.20
N TRP A 301 18.53 -6.36 -18.59
CA TRP A 301 18.85 -6.05 -19.98
C TRP A 301 18.64 -7.25 -20.90
N LYS A 302 19.06 -8.45 -20.50
CA LYS A 302 18.83 -9.68 -21.26
C LYS A 302 17.35 -10.00 -21.44
N ILE A 303 16.53 -9.80 -20.40
CA ILE A 303 15.08 -10.02 -20.47
C ILE A 303 14.41 -9.06 -21.45
N VAL A 304 14.73 -7.77 -21.36
CA VAL A 304 14.14 -6.72 -22.21
C VAL A 304 14.49 -6.93 -23.68
N GLN A 305 15.65 -7.52 -23.99
CA GLN A 305 16.05 -7.86 -25.36
C GLN A 305 15.37 -9.14 -25.89
N GLN A 306 14.98 -10.07 -25.02
CA GLN A 306 14.36 -11.35 -25.40
C GLN A 306 12.84 -11.29 -25.50
N GLN A 307 12.19 -10.32 -24.85
CA GLN A 307 10.78 -10.03 -25.02
C GLN A 307 10.59 -8.52 -25.18
N PRO A 308 9.96 -8.01 -26.26
CA PRO A 308 9.42 -6.65 -26.27
C PRO A 308 8.25 -6.63 -25.28
N ILE A 309 8.59 -6.46 -24.01
CA ILE A 309 7.65 -6.54 -22.91
C ILE A 309 6.67 -5.36 -22.99
N LYS A 310 5.40 -5.65 -23.30
CA LYS A 310 4.26 -4.85 -22.85
C LYS A 310 4.01 -5.14 -21.36
N SER A 311 4.80 -4.62 -20.41
CA SER A 311 4.56 -4.87 -18.97
C SER A 311 4.15 -3.64 -18.19
N LYS A 312 2.98 -3.76 -17.56
CA LYS A 312 2.50 -2.95 -16.44
C LYS A 312 3.10 -3.37 -15.06
N CYS A 313 3.85 -4.48 -14.95
CA CYS A 313 4.14 -5.09 -13.64
C CYS A 313 5.59 -5.04 -13.12
N LEU A 314 6.55 -4.44 -13.84
CA LEU A 314 7.95 -4.34 -13.37
C LEU A 314 8.40 -2.91 -13.00
N LYS A 315 7.49 -1.93 -13.01
CA LYS A 315 7.86 -0.52 -12.79
C LYS A 315 8.36 -0.19 -11.37
N ASN A 316 8.24 -1.09 -10.40
CA ASN A 316 8.63 -0.83 -9.00
C ASN A 316 10.01 -1.39 -8.61
N PHE A 317 10.76 -1.99 -9.55
CA PHE A 317 12.15 -2.41 -9.32
C PHE A 317 13.08 -1.69 -10.28
N VAL A 318 13.57 -0.52 -9.88
CA VAL A 318 14.61 0.20 -10.62
C VAL A 318 15.87 0.23 -9.77
N PRO A 319 16.97 -0.46 -10.15
CA PRO A 319 18.26 -0.28 -9.49
C PRO A 319 18.73 1.16 -9.75
N GLN A 320 18.89 1.96 -8.70
CA GLN A 320 19.28 3.37 -8.81
C GLN A 320 20.76 3.55 -8.42
N GLU A 321 21.53 4.24 -9.27
CA GLU A 321 22.90 4.64 -8.97
C GLU A 321 22.86 5.90 -8.08
N CYS A 322 23.74 5.97 -7.07
CA CYS A 322 23.89 7.13 -6.19
C CYS A 322 24.56 8.32 -6.90
#